data_AF-A0A662QE07-F1
#
_entry.id   AF-A0A662QE07-F1
#
_cell.length_a   1.000
_cell.length_b   1.000
_cell.length_c   1.000
_cell.angle_alpha   90.00
_cell.angle_beta   90.00
_cell.angle_gamma   90.00
#
_symmetry.space_group_name_H-M   'P 1'
#
loop_
_entity.id
_entity.type
_entity.pdbx_description
1 polymer ?
#
loop_
_entity_poly.entity_id
_entity_poly.type
_entity_poly.pdbx_seq_one_letter_code
_entity_poly.pdbx_strand_id
1 'polypeptide(L)'
;MSKEALAEKIRKKLLIESEITDEILDKASKLIGLTKDGKIIFKIDRGKLSMADQILLYLVAKKLAHEAELVDRDSCSTSELSRELGIPMKVVAARLSELLKRGFVERLEIGTYRVSPIAVSETINRLEGLLSEE
;
A
#
# COMPACT_ATOMS: atom_id res chain seq x y z
N MET A 1 -37.01 11.68 -10.02
CA MET A 1 -36.24 10.54 -10.57
C MET A 1 -36.78 9.27 -9.94
N SER A 2 -36.99 8.20 -10.72
CA SER A 2 -37.34 6.90 -10.16
C SER A 2 -36.13 6.29 -9.42
N LYS A 3 -36.40 5.34 -8.52
CA LYS A 3 -35.36 4.56 -7.82
C LYS A 3 -34.42 3.87 -8.82
N GLU A 4 -34.98 3.33 -9.90
CA GLU A 4 -34.25 2.73 -11.04
C GLU A 4 -33.24 3.71 -11.65
N ALA A 5 -33.71 4.92 -12.01
CA ALA A 5 -32.88 5.93 -12.67
C ALA A 5 -31.77 6.47 -11.75
N LEU A 6 -32.00 6.51 -10.43
CA LEU A 6 -30.98 6.86 -9.45
C LEU A 6 -29.92 5.76 -9.33
N ALA A 7 -30.34 4.50 -9.22
CA ALA A 7 -29.43 3.36 -9.11
C ALA A 7 -28.50 3.25 -10.32
N GLU A 8 -29.01 3.45 -11.54
CA GLU A 8 -28.19 3.41 -12.75
C GLU A 8 -27.19 4.57 -12.83
N LYS A 9 -27.59 5.78 -12.42
CA LYS A 9 -26.66 6.91 -12.32
C LYS A 9 -25.54 6.66 -11.30
N ILE A 10 -25.86 6.04 -10.17
CA ILE A 10 -24.86 5.68 -9.15
C ILE A 10 -23.88 4.68 -9.74
N ARG A 11 -24.35 3.59 -10.36
CA ARG A 11 -23.46 2.60 -10.99
C ARG A 11 -22.57 3.24 -12.06
N LYS A 12 -23.13 4.07 -12.94
CA LYS A 12 -22.37 4.71 -14.02
C LYS A 12 -21.29 5.69 -13.53
N LYS A 13 -21.51 6.34 -12.38
CA LYS A 13 -20.62 7.41 -11.90
C LYS A 13 -19.68 7.00 -10.77
N LEU A 14 -20.08 6.04 -9.95
CA LEU A 14 -19.42 5.73 -8.68
C LEU A 14 -18.95 4.27 -8.59
N LEU A 15 -19.31 3.41 -9.54
CA LEU A 15 -18.78 2.05 -9.58
C LEU A 15 -17.32 2.12 -10.06
N ILE A 16 -16.42 1.62 -9.23
CA ILE A 16 -15.02 1.41 -9.57
C ILE A 16 -14.85 -0.11 -9.65
N GLU A 17 -14.40 -0.62 -10.80
CA GLU A 17 -14.23 -2.06 -11.01
C GLU A 17 -13.03 -2.62 -10.24
N SER A 18 -11.96 -1.84 -10.12
CA SER A 18 -10.77 -2.18 -9.34
C SER A 18 -10.08 -0.92 -8.84
N GLU A 19 -9.58 -0.98 -7.60
CA GLU A 19 -8.70 0.05 -7.02
C GLU A 19 -7.30 0.02 -7.64
N ILE A 20 -6.89 -1.15 -8.15
CA ILE A 20 -5.60 -1.39 -8.77
C ILE A 20 -5.82 -1.40 -10.29
N THR A 21 -5.36 -0.35 -10.95
CA THR A 21 -5.40 -0.21 -12.41
C THR A 21 -4.03 -0.49 -13.03
N ASP A 22 -3.99 -0.76 -14.34
CA ASP A 22 -2.74 -0.94 -15.08
C ASP A 22 -1.78 0.24 -14.90
N GLU A 23 -2.29 1.48 -14.90
CA GLU A 23 -1.47 2.68 -14.66
C GLU A 23 -0.81 2.66 -13.27
N ILE A 24 -1.54 2.22 -12.25
CA ILE A 24 -1.01 2.09 -10.89
C ILE A 24 0.02 0.96 -10.82
N LEU A 25 -0.20 -0.15 -11.52
CA LEU A 25 0.77 -1.24 -11.62
C LEU A 25 2.05 -0.83 -12.34
N ASP A 26 1.94 -0.07 -13.43
CA ASP A 26 3.09 0.47 -14.16
C ASP A 26 3.96 1.35 -13.27
N LYS A 27 3.35 2.27 -12.51
CA LYS A 27 4.05 3.11 -11.53
C LYS A 27 4.64 2.29 -10.38
N ALA A 28 3.87 1.35 -9.83
CA ALA A 28 4.34 0.46 -8.77
C ALA A 28 5.56 -0.36 -9.21
N SER A 29 5.60 -0.80 -10.47
CA SER A 29 6.69 -1.60 -11.03
C SER A 29 8.05 -0.87 -11.02
N LYS A 30 8.04 0.47 -10.95
CA LYS A 30 9.26 1.29 -10.80
C LYS A 30 9.75 1.33 -9.35
N LEU A 31 8.84 1.21 -8.40
CA LEU A 31 9.11 1.33 -6.95
C LEU A 31 9.42 0.00 -6.29
N ILE A 32 8.74 -1.07 -6.69
CA ILE A 32 8.77 -2.39 -6.05
C ILE A 32 8.77 -3.53 -7.05
N GLY A 33 9.26 -4.69 -6.63
CA GLY A 33 9.16 -5.96 -7.33
C GLY A 33 8.71 -7.06 -6.39
N LEU A 34 8.08 -8.09 -6.95
CA LEU A 34 7.64 -9.28 -6.23
C LEU A 34 8.33 -10.51 -6.81
N THR A 35 8.82 -11.37 -5.94
CA THR A 35 9.38 -12.68 -6.30
C THR A 35 8.29 -13.75 -6.36
N LYS A 36 8.59 -14.92 -6.94
CA LYS A 36 7.63 -16.02 -7.07
C LYS A 36 7.14 -16.57 -5.72
N ASP A 37 7.94 -16.42 -4.67
CA ASP A 37 7.63 -16.78 -3.29
C ASP A 37 7.05 -15.61 -2.48
N GLY A 38 6.63 -14.53 -3.14
CA GLY A 38 5.93 -13.42 -2.50
C GLY A 38 6.82 -12.46 -1.71
N LYS A 39 8.15 -12.62 -1.75
CA LYS A 39 9.10 -11.67 -1.16
C LYS A 39 9.09 -10.35 -1.94
N ILE A 40 9.04 -9.25 -1.18
CA ILE A 40 9.01 -7.87 -1.68
C ILE A 40 10.45 -7.34 -1.85
N ILE A 41 10.71 -6.72 -3.00
CA ILE A 41 11.98 -6.09 -3.35
C ILE A 41 11.73 -4.60 -3.61
N PHE A 42 12.49 -3.72 -2.95
CA PHE A 42 12.46 -2.28 -3.28
C PHE A 42 13.34 -2.03 -4.51
N LYS A 43 12.77 -1.39 -5.52
CA LYS A 43 13.49 -0.95 -6.73
C LYS A 43 13.88 0.53 -6.66
N ILE A 44 13.25 1.29 -5.78
CA ILE A 44 13.65 2.64 -5.38
C ILE A 44 14.73 2.59 -4.28
N ASP A 45 15.62 3.60 -4.25
CA ASP A 45 16.57 3.78 -3.16
C ASP A 45 15.84 4.09 -1.84
N ARG A 46 15.86 3.13 -0.93
CA ARG A 46 15.26 3.23 0.40
C ARG A 46 15.85 4.36 1.24
N GLY A 47 17.11 4.74 1.00
CA GLY A 47 17.77 5.83 1.71
C GLY A 47 17.11 7.20 1.48
N LYS A 48 16.42 7.35 0.35
CA LYS A 48 15.65 8.56 0.01
C LYS A 48 14.24 8.58 0.61
N LEU A 49 13.79 7.46 1.16
CA LEU A 49 12.46 7.32 1.74
C LEU A 49 12.49 7.50 3.25
N SER A 50 11.52 8.28 3.76
CA SER A 50 11.26 8.30 5.19
C SER A 50 10.91 6.91 5.71
N MET A 51 11.19 6.62 6.98
CA MET A 51 10.81 5.32 7.57
C MET A 51 9.30 5.06 7.49
N ALA A 52 8.47 6.12 7.53
CA ALA A 52 7.03 5.99 7.33
C ALA A 52 6.69 5.58 5.90
N ASP A 53 7.36 6.17 4.90
CA ASP A 53 7.17 5.80 3.48
C ASP A 53 7.66 4.40 3.18
N GLN A 54 8.77 3.97 3.78
CA GLN A 54 9.25 2.59 3.65
C GLN A 54 8.22 1.59 4.19
N ILE A 55 7.62 1.88 5.36
CA ILE A 55 6.56 1.04 5.94
C ILE A 55 5.31 1.05 5.05
N LEU A 56 4.88 2.21 4.60
CA LEU A 56 3.67 2.35 3.79
C LEU A 56 3.83 1.66 2.43
N LEU A 57 4.97 1.85 1.75
CA LEU A 57 5.27 1.18 0.48
C LEU A 57 5.38 -0.35 0.66
N TYR A 58 5.91 -0.83 1.77
CA TYR A 58 5.92 -2.28 2.06
C TYR A 58 4.49 -2.83 2.22
N LEU A 59 3.60 -2.12 2.91
CA LEU A 59 2.20 -2.52 3.06
C LEU A 59 1.45 -2.48 1.72
N VAL A 60 1.74 -1.50 0.86
CA VAL A 60 1.25 -1.48 -0.53
C VAL A 60 1.72 -2.72 -1.29
N ALA A 61 3.01 -3.04 -1.23
CA ALA A 61 3.57 -4.21 -1.88
C ALA A 61 2.97 -5.52 -1.32
N LYS A 62 2.69 -5.59 -0.02
CA LYS A 62 2.04 -6.74 0.62
C LYS A 62 0.61 -6.93 0.10
N LYS A 63 -0.16 -5.84 -0.04
CA LYS A 63 -1.49 -5.89 -0.69
C LYS A 63 -1.36 -6.43 -2.11
N LEU A 64 -0.48 -5.85 -2.94
CA LEU A 64 -0.31 -6.31 -4.33
C LEU A 64 0.14 -7.78 -4.42
N ALA A 65 1.01 -8.24 -3.52
CA ALA A 65 1.40 -9.64 -3.44
C ALA A 65 0.23 -10.56 -3.07
N HIS A 66 -0.67 -10.10 -2.22
CA HIS A 66 -1.88 -10.85 -1.86
C HIS A 66 -2.87 -10.93 -3.02
N GLU A 67 -3.11 -9.82 -3.71
CA GLU A 67 -3.97 -9.77 -4.91
C GLU A 67 -3.41 -10.63 -6.05
N ALA A 68 -2.08 -10.81 -6.09
CA ALA A 68 -1.39 -11.72 -7.00
C ALA A 68 -1.33 -13.18 -6.52
N GLU A 69 -2.00 -13.51 -5.41
CA GLU A 69 -2.04 -14.86 -4.80
C GLU A 69 -0.64 -15.41 -4.41
N LEU A 70 0.34 -14.54 -4.20
CA LEU A 70 1.71 -14.92 -3.80
C LEU A 70 1.87 -15.04 -2.28
N VAL A 71 0.94 -14.46 -1.52
CA VAL A 71 0.89 -14.51 -0.05
C VAL A 71 -0.55 -14.61 0.42
N ASP A 72 -0.75 -15.24 1.59
CA ASP A 72 -2.09 -15.51 2.14
C ASP A 72 -2.80 -14.29 2.73
N ARG A 73 -2.09 -13.16 2.92
CA ARG A 73 -2.63 -11.96 3.58
C ARG A 73 -2.03 -10.66 3.07
N ASP A 74 -2.85 -9.61 3.05
CA ASP A 74 -2.49 -8.21 2.72
C ASP A 74 -1.93 -7.41 3.92
N SER A 75 -1.74 -8.06 5.06
CA SER A 75 -1.36 -7.40 6.32
C SER A 75 -0.01 -7.87 6.85
N CYS A 76 0.61 -7.01 7.65
CA CYS A 76 1.88 -7.25 8.32
C CYS A 76 1.78 -6.93 9.81
N SER A 77 2.47 -7.73 10.63
CA SER A 77 2.69 -7.37 12.02
C SER A 77 3.80 -6.34 12.16
N THR A 78 3.85 -5.68 13.32
CA THR A 78 4.95 -4.77 13.67
C THR A 78 6.31 -5.49 13.66
N SER A 79 6.35 -6.77 14.06
CA SER A 79 7.56 -7.59 14.04
C SER A 79 7.97 -8.00 12.62
N GLU A 80 7.02 -8.31 11.74
CA GLU A 80 7.28 -8.55 10.32
C GLU A 80 7.88 -7.29 9.68
N LEU A 81 7.24 -6.14 9.81
CA LEU A 81 7.75 -4.87 9.27
C LEU A 81 9.14 -4.52 9.83
N SER A 82 9.38 -4.72 11.12
CA SER A 82 10.69 -4.47 11.74
C SER A 82 11.78 -5.36 11.13
N ARG A 83 11.49 -6.65 10.93
CA ARG A 83 12.45 -7.62 10.37
C ARG A 83 12.74 -7.33 8.90
N GLU A 84 11.69 -7.15 8.09
CA GLU A 84 11.81 -7.00 6.63
C GLU A 84 12.42 -5.65 6.24
N LEU A 85 12.17 -4.60 7.02
CA LEU A 85 12.73 -3.27 6.78
C LEU A 85 14.02 -3.00 7.56
N GLY A 86 14.39 -3.82 8.54
CA GLY A 86 15.52 -3.53 9.42
C GLY A 86 15.33 -2.27 10.28
N ILE A 87 14.08 -1.85 10.50
CA ILE A 87 13.73 -0.68 11.30
C ILE A 87 13.46 -1.15 12.74
N PRO A 88 13.97 -0.47 13.79
CA PRO A 88 13.69 -0.86 15.17
C PRO A 88 12.19 -0.92 15.46
N MET A 89 11.74 -1.97 16.15
CA MET A 89 10.31 -2.22 16.42
C MET A 89 9.58 -1.03 17.05
N LYS A 90 10.23 -0.31 17.99
CA LYS A 90 9.66 0.92 18.59
C LYS A 90 9.40 2.01 17.56
N VAL A 91 10.30 2.16 16.58
CA VAL A 91 10.17 3.15 15.52
C VAL A 91 9.07 2.73 14.55
N VAL A 92 9.00 1.45 14.19
CA VAL A 92 7.89 0.91 13.38
C VAL A 92 6.54 1.18 14.05
N ALA A 93 6.40 0.87 15.34
CA ALA A 93 5.16 1.12 16.08
C ALA A 93 4.78 2.61 16.13
N ALA A 94 5.75 3.50 16.30
CA ALA A 94 5.53 4.94 16.28
C ALA A 94 5.04 5.42 14.90
N ARG A 95 5.69 4.99 13.81
CA ARG A 95 5.30 5.36 12.44
C ARG A 95 3.96 4.76 12.03
N LEU A 96 3.66 3.52 12.40
CA LEU A 96 2.33 2.93 12.19
C LEU A 96 1.24 3.69 12.93
N SER A 97 1.51 4.17 14.15
CA SER A 97 0.55 4.99 14.90
C SER A 97 0.28 6.34 14.21
N GLU A 98 1.31 6.93 13.61
CA GLU A 98 1.21 8.18 12.85
C GLU A 98 0.44 7.97 11.53
N LEU A 99 0.77 6.92 10.79
CA LEU A 99 0.06 6.53 9.56
C LEU A 99 -1.41 6.19 9.83
N LEU A 100 -1.69 5.50 10.94
CA LEU A 100 -3.05 5.15 11.36
C LEU A 100 -3.89 6.40 11.63
N LYS A 101 -3.33 7.37 12.37
CA LYS A 101 -3.99 8.67 12.63
C LYS A 101 -4.28 9.45 11.36
N ARG A 102 -3.44 9.31 10.35
CA ARG A 102 -3.57 9.95 9.03
C ARG A 102 -4.48 9.18 8.07
N GLY A 103 -4.97 8.00 8.44
CA GLY A 103 -5.83 7.16 7.60
C GLY A 103 -5.10 6.37 6.51
N PHE A 104 -3.76 6.32 6.52
CA PHE A 104 -2.99 5.60 5.50
C PHE A 104 -2.95 4.08 5.72
N VAL A 105 -3.12 3.65 6.97
CA VAL A 105 -3.12 2.24 7.35
C VAL A 105 -4.32 1.95 8.22
N GLU A 106 -4.78 0.71 8.18
CA GLU A 106 -5.84 0.18 9.02
C GLU A 106 -5.24 -0.83 9.99
N ARG A 107 -5.73 -0.82 11.24
CA ARG A 107 -5.37 -1.83 12.23
C ARG A 107 -6.41 -2.94 12.20
N LEU A 108 -5.98 -4.16 11.90
CA LEU A 108 -6.86 -5.34 11.93
C LEU A 108 -7.01 -5.89 13.35
N GLU A 109 -5.89 -5.96 14.07
CA GLU A 109 -5.80 -6.41 15.45
C GLU A 109 -4.58 -5.75 16.12
N ILE A 110 -4.35 -6.03 17.40
CA ILE A 110 -3.23 -5.41 18.14
C ILE A 110 -1.90 -5.79 17.47
N GLY A 111 -1.26 -4.77 16.88
CA GLY A 111 0.07 -4.93 16.27
C GLY A 111 0.09 -5.37 14.81
N THR A 112 -1.07 -5.62 14.19
CA THR A 112 -1.21 -6.05 12.79
C THR A 112 -1.94 -4.99 11.96
N TYR A 113 -1.36 -4.64 10.81
CA TYR A 113 -1.81 -3.51 10.00
C TYR A 113 -1.81 -3.87 8.51
N ARG A 114 -2.68 -3.20 7.75
CA ARG A 114 -2.68 -3.21 6.27
C ARG A 114 -2.74 -1.79 5.74
N VAL A 115 -2.43 -1.60 4.46
CA VAL A 115 -2.64 -0.31 3.80
C VAL A 115 -4.13 -0.04 3.61
N SER A 116 -4.59 1.19 3.79
CA SER A 116 -5.97 1.56 3.45
C SER A 116 -6.14 1.64 1.93
N PRO A 117 -7.30 1.27 1.34
CA PRO A 117 -7.57 1.38 -0.09
C PRO A 117 -7.15 2.72 -0.73
N ILE A 118 -7.51 3.83 -0.09
CA ILE A 118 -7.25 5.19 -0.60
C ILE A 118 -5.75 5.49 -0.64
N ALA A 119 -4.98 4.88 0.27
CA ALA A 119 -3.55 5.10 0.40
C ALA A 119 -2.72 4.40 -0.69
N VAL A 120 -3.28 3.40 -1.38
CA VAL A 120 -2.53 2.61 -2.38
C VAL A 120 -2.08 3.49 -3.54
N SER A 121 -3.03 4.10 -4.24
CA SER A 121 -2.76 4.95 -5.39
C SER A 121 -2.05 6.23 -4.99
N GLU A 122 -2.43 6.85 -3.85
CA GLU A 122 -1.76 8.05 -3.33
C GLU A 122 -0.28 7.79 -3.06
N THR A 123 0.06 6.67 -2.40
CA THR A 123 1.45 6.33 -2.08
C THR A 123 2.26 6.07 -3.34
N ILE A 124 1.73 5.28 -4.27
CA ILE A 124 2.43 4.96 -5.52
C ILE A 124 2.69 6.23 -6.34
N ASN A 125 1.67 7.07 -6.55
CA ASN A 125 1.82 8.32 -7.30
C ASN A 125 2.83 9.27 -6.65
N ARG A 126 2.75 9.45 -5.32
CA ARG A 126 3.66 10.34 -4.60
C ARG A 126 5.11 9.87 -4.66
N LEU A 127 5.36 8.58 -4.46
CA LEU A 127 6.72 8.05 -4.43
C LEU A 127 7.32 7.90 -5.83
N GLU A 128 6.51 7.63 -6.85
CA GLU A 128 6.98 7.60 -8.24
C GLU A 128 7.35 9.01 -8.74
N GLY A 129 6.63 10.05 -8.30
CA GLY A 129 7.00 11.44 -8.57
C GLY A 129 8.42 11.80 -8.08
N LEU A 130 8.89 11.19 -6.99
CA LEU A 130 10.27 11.40 -6.49
C LEU A 130 11.35 10.84 -7.43
N LEU A 131 11.00 9.91 -8.34
CA LEU A 131 11.93 9.37 -9.33
C LEU A 131 12.08 10.29 -10.56
N SER A 132 11.12 11.18 -10.79
CA SER A 132 11.09 12.05 -11.98
C SER A 132 11.83 13.38 -11.78
N GLU A 133 12.31 13.64 -10.56
CA GLU A 133 13.11 14.83 -10.21
C GLU A 133 14.63 14.60 -10.29
N GLU A 134 15.07 13.45 -10.82
CA GLU A 134 16.48 13.11 -11.09
C GLU A 134 16.83 13.15 -12.59
#